data_AF-A0A969SXW7-F1
#
_entry.id   AF-A0A969SXW7-F1
#
_cell.length_a   1.000
_cell.length_b   1.000
_cell.length_c   1.000
_cell.angle_alpha   90.00
_cell.angle_beta   90.00
_cell.angle_gamma   90.00
#
_symmetry.space_group_name_H-M   'P 1'
#
loop_
_entity.id
_entity.type
_entity.pdbx_description
1 polymer ?
#
loop_
_entity_poly.entity_id
_entity_poly.type
_entity_poly.pdbx_seq_one_letter_code
_entity_poly.pdbx_strand_id
1 'polypeptide(L)' 'HAWAEAYVDELGWVSFDPSNSQSATDAYVRLAIGFDYAGACPIRGIRTGGGTEEMTVRVEVSDGQ' A
#
# COMPACT_ATOMS: atom_id res chain seq x y z
N HIS A 1 4.51 -0.88 2.54
CA HIS A 1 3.46 -1.68 3.20
C HIS A 1 2.25 -1.77 2.27
N ALA A 2 1.49 -2.86 2.29
CA ALA A 2 0.32 -3.06 1.45
C ALA A 2 -0.67 -4.00 2.17
N TRP A 3 -1.96 -3.86 1.87
CA TRP A 3 -3.05 -4.67 2.39
C TRP A 3 -4.04 -5.01 1.26
N ALA A 4 -4.96 -5.93 1.51
CA ALA A 4 -6.03 -6.28 0.58
C ALA A 4 -7.37 -5.71 1.05
N GLU A 5 -8.28 -5.45 0.11
CA GLU A 5 -9.63 -4.99 0.40
C GLU A 5 -10.65 -5.80 -0.38
N ALA A 6 -11.79 -6.11 0.24
CA ALA A 6 -12.91 -6.76 -0.40
C ALA A 6 -14.19 -5.95 -0.18
N TYR A 7 -14.99 -5.81 -1.23
CA TYR A 7 -16.31 -5.23 -1.09
C TYR A 7 -17.27 -6.31 -0.55
N VAL A 8 -17.87 -6.04 0.59
CA VAL A 8 -18.89 -6.88 1.20
C VAL A 8 -20.20 -6.10 1.17
N ASP A 9 -21.27 -6.75 0.70
CA ASP A 9 -22.58 -6.14 0.66
C ASP A 9 -22.99 -5.67 2.07
N GLU A 10 -23.69 -4.54 2.15
CA GLU A 10 -24.07 -3.83 3.39
C GLU A 10 -22.91 -3.25 4.26
N LEU A 11 -21.68 -3.75 4.13
CA LEU A 11 -20.51 -3.28 4.90
C LEU A 11 -19.59 -2.34 4.12
N GLY A 12 -19.60 -2.43 2.78
CA GLY A 12 -18.69 -1.69 1.92
C GLY A 12 -17.30 -2.32 1.81
N TRP A 13 -16.27 -1.50 1.61
CA TRP A 13 -14.88 -1.98 1.50
C TRP A 13 -14.30 -2.34 2.86
N VAL A 14 -13.99 -3.62 3.05
CA VAL A 14 -13.37 -4.16 4.25
C VAL A 14 -11.89 -4.44 3.98
N SER A 15 -11.02 -3.97 4.85
CA SER A 15 -9.56 -4.11 4.73
C SER A 15 -9.01 -5.27 5.55
N PHE A 16 -7.98 -5.92 5.01
CA PHE A 16 -7.31 -7.08 5.59
C PHE A 16 -5.80 -6.91 5.46
N ASP A 17 -5.13 -6.70 6.59
CA ASP A 17 -3.68 -6.67 6.65
C ASP A 17 -3.13 -7.89 7.41
N PRO A 18 -2.63 -8.91 6.69
CA PRO A 18 -2.03 -10.10 7.31
C PRO A 18 -0.68 -9.80 7.98
N SER A 19 -0.01 -8.70 7.62
CA SER A 19 1.30 -8.35 8.20
C SER A 19 1.15 -7.91 9.66
N ASN A 20 0.07 -7.20 9.96
CA ASN A 20 -0.24 -6.70 11.30
C ASN A 20 -1.40 -7.43 11.98
N SER A 21 -1.98 -8.45 11.32
CA SER A 21 -3.12 -9.24 11.84
C SER A 21 -4.33 -8.39 12.25
N GLN A 22 -4.62 -7.33 11.48
CA GLN A 22 -5.72 -6.41 11.76
C GLN A 22 -6.31 -5.81 10.47
N SER A 23 -7.45 -5.14 10.59
CA SER A 23 -7.97 -4.25 9.54
C SER A 23 -7.28 -2.89 9.60
N ALA A 24 -7.33 -2.15 8.48
CA ALA A 24 -6.81 -0.79 8.40
C ALA A 24 -7.53 0.11 9.43
N THR A 25 -6.74 0.90 10.15
CA THR A 25 -7.21 1.90 11.10
C THR A 25 -6.94 3.31 10.55
N ASP A 26 -7.25 4.34 11.32
CA ASP A 26 -6.95 5.74 10.96
C ASP A 26 -5.45 6.03 10.76
N ALA A 27 -4.57 5.10 11.17
CA ALA A 27 -3.13 5.18 10.93
C ALA A 27 -2.71 4.77 9.51
N TYR A 28 -3.62 4.22 8.70
CA TYR A 28 -3.32 3.73 7.35
C TYR A 28 -3.62 4.81 6.32
N VAL A 29 -2.61 5.19 5.55
CA VAL A 29 -2.76 6.13 4.43
C VAL A 29 -2.71 5.36 3.11
N ARG A 30 -3.83 5.37 2.38
CA ARG A 30 -3.92 4.75 1.04
C ARG A 30 -3.23 5.63 0.00
N LEU A 31 -2.21 5.09 -0.65
CA LEU A 31 -1.45 5.77 -1.71
C LEU A 31 -1.88 5.34 -3.13
N ALA A 32 -2.28 4.08 -3.31
CA ALA A 32 -2.72 3.51 -4.58
C ALA A 32 -3.69 2.34 -4.35
N ILE A 33 -4.49 2.02 -5.37
CA ILE A 33 -5.32 0.80 -5.43
C ILE A 33 -5.10 0.12 -6.77
N GLY A 34 -5.10 -1.20 -6.76
CA GLY A 34 -4.99 -2.03 -7.94
C GLY A 34 -5.53 -3.41 -7.64
N PHE A 35 -5.92 -4.14 -8.69
CA PHE A 35 -6.37 -5.53 -8.54
C PHE A 35 -5.26 -6.42 -7.97
N ASP A 36 -4.01 -6.10 -8.31
CA ASP A 36 -2.82 -6.79 -7.84
C ASP A 36 -1.66 -5.81 -7.68
N TYR A 37 -0.49 -6.35 -7.35
CA TYR A 37 0.74 -5.58 -7.21
C TYR A 37 1.08 -4.78 -8.48
N ALA A 38 0.81 -5.29 -9.68
CA ALA A 38 1.17 -4.60 -10.91
C ALA A 38 0.33 -3.32 -11.14
N GLY A 39 -0.85 -3.24 -10.53
CA GLY A 39 -1.70 -2.04 -10.52
C GLY A 39 -1.44 -1.08 -9.35
N ALA A 40 -0.79 -1.53 -8.28
CA ALA A 40 -0.57 -0.75 -7.05
C ALA A 40 0.91 -0.47 -6.74
N CYS A 41 1.85 -1.01 -7.53
CA CYS A 41 3.27 -0.85 -7.27
C CYS A 41 3.71 0.60 -7.45
N PRO A 42 4.56 1.13 -6.54
CA PRO A 42 5.05 2.51 -6.62
C PRO A 42 5.94 2.77 -7.85
N ILE A 43 6.61 1.73 -8.37
CA ILE A 43 7.44 1.79 -9.56
C ILE A 43 7.12 0.57 -10.44
N ARG A 44 6.88 0.82 -11.74
CA ARG A 44 6.70 -0.21 -12.76
C ARG A 44 7.46 0.18 -14.02
N GLY A 45 8.25 -0.73 -14.58
CA GLY A 45 8.97 -0.49 -15.82
C GLY A 45 9.93 -1.61 -16.18
N ILE A 46 10.53 -1.50 -17.36
CA ILE A 46 11.60 -2.38 -17.83
C ILE A 46 12.86 -1.52 -17.90
N ARG A 47 13.96 -2.08 -17.41
CA ARG A 47 15.30 -1.50 -17.44
C ARG A 47 16.19 -2.33 -18.36
N THR A 48 17.03 -1.66 -19.14
CA THR A 48 18.05 -2.29 -19.98
C THR A 48 19.44 -1.81 -19.53
N GLY A 49 20.30 -2.72 -19.02
CA GLY A 49 21.57 -2.40 -18.33
C GLY A 49 21.60 -2.83 -16.85
N GLY A 50 22.72 -2.66 -16.12
CA GLY A 50 22.96 -3.22 -14.76
C GLY A 50 23.74 -2.33 -13.78
N GLY A 51 23.62 -2.60 -12.47
CA GLY A 51 24.10 -1.82 -11.30
C GLY A 51 23.20 -2.04 -10.06
N THR A 52 23.61 -1.59 -8.86
CA THR A 52 22.83 -1.73 -7.60
C THR A 52 21.55 -0.90 -7.64
N GLU A 53 20.46 -1.47 -7.13
CA GLU A 53 19.16 -0.79 -6.97
C GLU A 53 18.81 -0.68 -5.49
N GLU A 54 18.31 0.49 -5.08
CA GLU A 54 17.88 0.78 -3.72
C GLU A 54 16.56 1.55 -3.76
N MET A 55 15.62 1.18 -2.87
CA MET A 55 14.36 1.89 -2.69
C MET A 55 14.28 2.39 -1.25
N THR A 56 14.28 3.71 -1.10
CA THR A 56 14.13 4.37 0.20
C THR A 56 12.71 4.88 0.35
N VAL A 57 12.04 4.44 1.41
CA VAL A 57 10.69 4.91 1.77
C VAL A 57 10.81 5.74 3.06
N ARG A 58 10.20 6.93 3.08
CA ARG A 58 10.08 7.78 4.27
C ARG A 58 8.62 8.16 4.46
N VAL A 59 8.19 8.11 5.72
CA VAL A 59 6.88 8.59 6.17
C VAL A 59 7.14 9.56 7.29
N GLU A 60 6.55 10.75 7.21
CA GLU A 60 6.63 11.78 8.24
C GLU A 60 5.22 12.09 8.72
N VAL A 61 5.03 12.11 10.04
CA VAL A 61 3.78 12.46 10.70
C VAL A 61 4.09 13.63 11.62
N SER A 62 3.37 14.73 11.46
CA SER A 62 3.47 15.89 12.34
C SER A 62 2.14 16.11 13.05
N ASP A 63 2.19 16.43 14.34
CA ASP A 63 1.00 16.84 15.08
C ASP A 63 0.50 18.18 14.54
N GLY A 64 -0.82 18.29 14.34
CA GLY A 64 -1.47 19.55 14.02
C GLY A 64 -1.49 20.46 15.25
N GLN A 65 -0.64 21.48 15.25
CA GLN A 65 -0.82 22.67 16.10
C GLN A 65 -1.89 23.58 15.50
#